data_AF-A0A556R726-F1
#
_entry.id   AF-A0A556R726-F1
#
_cell.length_a   1.000
_cell.length_b   1.000
_cell.length_c   1.000
_cell.angle_alpha   90.00
_cell.angle_beta   90.00
_cell.angle_gamma   90.00
#
_symmetry.space_group_name_H-M   'P 1'
#
loop_
_entity.id
_entity.type
_entity.pdbx_description
1 polymer ?
#
loop_
_entity_poly.entity_id
_entity_poly.type
_entity_poly.pdbx_seq_one_letter_code
_entity_poly.pdbx_strand_id
1 'polypeptide(L)'
;MAHAEESWDPEPDCPIGWASNKSVVWTYMQPTACIMRTHGWKIHVTASLDNAQSVLEKVSKICISEHVMFKYLRDKQQYRSSNTKYAGRSSSGKFITIYPFSDEHLERLTLKLEEAIGGEPGPYILSDLRYNNGPIFFRYGAFVSIEMSDSVLVVVGLYNRMRSGDTLISVP
;
A
#
# COMPACT_ATOMS: atom_id res chain seq x y z
N MET A 1 4.61 -7.15 27.08
CA MET A 1 5.32 -8.40 26.76
C MET A 1 4.75 -9.08 25.51
N ALA A 2 3.41 -9.16 25.32
CA ALA A 2 2.82 -9.78 24.11
C ALA A 2 3.01 -8.99 22.79
N HIS A 3 3.05 -7.65 22.83
CA HIS A 3 3.06 -6.83 21.60
C HIS A 3 4.31 -6.94 20.71
N ALA A 4 5.45 -7.42 21.22
CA ALA A 4 6.70 -7.45 20.44
C ALA A 4 6.75 -8.60 19.42
N GLU A 5 6.25 -9.80 19.77
CA GLU A 5 6.30 -10.98 18.89
C GLU A 5 5.39 -10.84 17.66
N GLU A 6 4.37 -9.99 17.75
CA GLU A 6 3.37 -9.79 16.71
C GLU A 6 3.75 -8.68 15.73
N SER A 7 4.69 -7.81 16.09
CA SER A 7 5.22 -6.79 15.18
C SER A 7 6.05 -7.39 14.04
N TRP A 8 6.17 -6.64 12.94
CA TRP A 8 7.16 -6.94 11.90
C TRP A 8 8.54 -6.62 12.44
N ASP A 9 9.50 -7.51 12.19
CA ASP A 9 10.86 -7.35 12.69
C ASP A 9 11.87 -7.80 11.63
N PRO A 10 12.56 -6.85 10.95
CA PRO A 10 12.40 -5.41 11.08
C PRO A 10 11.07 -4.89 10.49
N GLU A 11 10.61 -3.73 10.99
CA GLU A 11 9.62 -2.92 10.27
C GLU A 11 10.28 -2.20 9.08
N PRO A 12 9.53 -1.87 8.01
CA PRO A 12 10.02 -1.01 6.94
C PRO A 12 10.60 0.33 7.44
N ASP A 13 11.77 0.70 6.92
CA ASP A 13 12.41 1.98 7.21
C ASP A 13 11.52 3.17 6.76
N CYS A 14 11.52 4.24 7.54
CA CYS A 14 10.91 5.52 7.15
C CYS A 14 12.02 6.57 6.96
N PRO A 15 12.63 6.65 5.76
CA PRO A 15 13.75 7.55 5.52
C PRO A 15 13.34 9.02 5.54
N ILE A 16 14.33 9.92 5.58
CA ILE A 16 14.10 11.36 5.47
C ILE A 16 13.30 11.66 4.20
N GLY A 17 12.30 12.55 4.33
CA GLY A 17 11.41 12.87 3.21
C GLY A 17 10.24 11.90 3.05
N TRP A 18 10.07 10.93 3.96
CA TRP A 18 8.89 10.06 4.04
C TRP A 18 8.09 10.30 5.31
N ALA A 19 6.81 9.97 5.24
CA ALA A 19 5.91 9.91 6.37
C ALA A 19 5.37 8.49 6.52
N SER A 20 5.35 8.01 7.78
CA SER A 20 4.69 6.77 8.18
C SER A 20 3.49 7.11 9.08
N ASN A 21 2.34 6.50 8.80
CA ASN A 21 1.15 6.63 9.64
C ASN A 21 0.54 5.25 9.87
N LYS A 22 0.22 4.91 11.13
CA LYS A 22 -0.39 3.63 11.48
C LYS A 22 -1.88 3.84 11.84
N SER A 23 -2.79 3.25 11.08
CA SER A 23 -4.20 3.01 11.50
C SER A 23 -4.35 1.63 12.14
N VAL A 24 -5.48 1.33 12.78
CA VAL A 24 -5.73 0.06 13.49
C VAL A 24 -5.32 -1.19 12.68
N VAL A 25 -5.48 -1.15 11.35
CA VAL A 25 -5.23 -2.30 10.47
C VAL A 25 -3.99 -2.12 9.59
N TRP A 26 -3.67 -0.88 9.22
CA TRP A 26 -2.68 -0.60 8.18
C TRP A 26 -1.57 0.31 8.68
N THR A 27 -0.38 0.11 8.13
CA THR A 27 0.66 1.14 8.11
C THR A 27 0.76 1.70 6.70
N TYR A 28 0.72 3.03 6.60
CA TYR A 28 0.83 3.79 5.36
C TYR A 28 2.20 4.43 5.27
N MET A 29 2.85 4.31 4.11
CA MET A 29 4.16 4.85 3.81
C MET A 29 4.04 5.73 2.57
N GLN A 30 4.41 7.00 2.69
CA GLN A 30 4.31 7.96 1.59
C GLN A 30 5.49 8.94 1.57
N PRO A 31 5.99 9.31 0.38
CA PRO A 31 6.86 10.47 0.24
C PRO A 31 6.12 11.74 0.69
N THR A 32 6.82 12.63 1.38
CA THR A 32 6.29 13.93 1.83
C THR A 32 5.88 14.83 0.67
N ALA A 33 6.59 14.74 -0.45
CA ALA A 33 6.22 15.38 -1.71
C ALA A 33 5.66 14.31 -2.68
N CYS A 34 4.36 14.02 -2.57
CA CYS A 34 3.69 13.04 -3.43
C CYS A 34 2.52 13.68 -4.18
N ILE A 35 2.46 13.45 -5.50
CA ILE A 35 1.28 13.75 -6.33
C ILE A 35 0.53 12.44 -6.53
N MET A 36 -0.65 12.35 -5.92
CA MET A 36 -1.50 11.16 -5.99
C MET A 36 -2.54 11.30 -7.11
N ARG A 37 -2.71 10.26 -7.93
CA ARG A 37 -3.87 10.16 -8.83
C ARG A 37 -5.15 10.01 -8.01
N THR A 38 -6.29 10.48 -8.50
CA THR A 38 -7.59 10.24 -7.85
C THR A 38 -8.12 8.83 -8.13
N HIS A 39 -7.61 8.16 -9.16
CA HIS A 39 -7.94 6.79 -9.55
C HIS A 39 -6.86 6.22 -10.48
N GLY A 40 -6.81 4.89 -10.60
CA GLY A 40 -5.89 4.19 -11.50
C GLY A 40 -5.73 2.72 -11.12
N TRP A 41 -4.72 2.09 -11.72
CA TRP A 41 -4.26 0.76 -11.33
C TRP A 41 -3.54 0.80 -9.98
N LYS A 42 -3.79 -0.21 -9.15
CA LYS A 42 -3.05 -0.48 -7.91
C LYS A 42 -2.47 -1.88 -7.99
N ILE A 43 -1.29 -2.07 -7.41
CA ILE A 43 -0.69 -3.39 -7.24
C ILE A 43 -1.08 -3.90 -5.86
N HIS A 44 -1.50 -5.15 -5.77
CA HIS A 44 -1.74 -5.85 -4.53
C HIS A 44 -0.76 -7.02 -4.46
N VAL A 45 -0.06 -7.13 -3.34
CA VAL A 45 0.86 -8.23 -3.09
C VAL A 45 0.27 -9.10 -1.99
N THR A 46 0.34 -10.41 -2.21
CA THR A 46 0.02 -11.43 -1.20
C THR A 46 1.28 -12.12 -0.70
N ALA A 47 1.14 -12.93 0.33
CA ALA A 47 2.22 -13.71 0.92
C ALA A 47 1.61 -14.93 1.62
N SER A 48 2.40 -15.93 1.97
CA SER A 48 2.06 -16.94 2.98
C SER A 48 2.46 -16.44 4.38
N LEU A 49 1.97 -17.09 5.44
CA LEU A 49 2.38 -16.78 6.80
C LEU A 49 3.89 -16.92 7.01
N ASP A 50 4.53 -17.84 6.29
CA ASP A 50 5.94 -18.18 6.44
C ASP A 50 6.86 -17.18 5.73
N ASN A 51 6.42 -16.58 4.62
CA ASN A 51 7.26 -15.65 3.83
C ASN A 51 6.89 -14.17 3.99
N ALA A 52 5.81 -13.84 4.73
CA ALA A 52 5.31 -12.47 4.82
C ALA A 52 6.35 -11.44 5.27
N GLN A 53 7.21 -11.78 6.25
CA GLN A 53 8.29 -10.88 6.70
C GLN A 53 9.27 -10.58 5.54
N SER A 54 9.78 -11.62 4.86
CA SER A 54 10.68 -11.48 3.72
C SER A 54 10.05 -10.71 2.55
N VAL A 55 8.78 -10.99 2.23
CA VAL A 55 8.03 -10.27 1.19
C VAL A 55 7.89 -8.79 1.57
N LEU A 56 7.55 -8.46 2.82
CA LEU A 56 7.43 -7.08 3.27
C LEU A 56 8.75 -6.32 3.14
N GLU A 57 9.86 -6.92 3.54
CA GLU A 57 11.18 -6.31 3.43
C GLU A 57 11.57 -6.02 1.98
N LYS A 58 11.40 -7.00 1.07
CA LYS A 58 11.72 -6.85 -0.35
C LYS A 58 10.85 -5.77 -1.00
N VAL A 59 9.53 -5.85 -0.79
CA VAL A 59 8.56 -4.94 -1.42
C VAL A 59 8.70 -3.51 -0.89
N SER A 60 8.89 -3.34 0.42
CA SER A 60 9.07 -2.00 1.01
C SER A 60 10.34 -1.31 0.51
N LYS A 61 11.46 -2.03 0.43
CA LYS A 61 12.72 -1.50 -0.15
C LYS A 61 12.52 -1.03 -1.59
N ILE A 62 11.84 -1.83 -2.42
CA ILE A 62 11.50 -1.43 -3.79
C ILE A 62 10.64 -0.17 -3.76
N CYS A 63 9.55 -0.16 -2.98
CA CYS A 63 8.64 0.99 -2.94
C CYS A 63 9.34 2.28 -2.50
N ILE A 64 10.23 2.19 -1.51
CA ILE A 64 11.02 3.30 -0.99
C ILE A 64 12.00 3.81 -2.05
N SER A 65 12.77 2.92 -2.68
CA SER A 65 13.70 3.31 -3.76
C SER A 65 12.96 3.97 -4.95
N GLU A 66 11.73 3.53 -5.19
CA GLU A 66 10.90 4.00 -6.30
C GLU A 66 10.02 5.21 -5.99
N HIS A 67 10.12 5.75 -4.77
CA HIS A 67 9.33 6.90 -4.34
C HIS A 67 7.82 6.69 -4.59
N VAL A 68 7.35 5.46 -4.41
CA VAL A 68 5.95 5.09 -4.59
C VAL A 68 5.28 4.86 -3.25
N MET A 69 4.09 5.42 -3.11
CA MET A 69 3.27 5.24 -1.92
C MET A 69 2.76 3.80 -1.83
N PHE A 70 2.77 3.26 -0.61
CA PHE A 70 2.25 1.94 -0.33
C PHE A 70 1.68 1.86 1.09
N LYS A 71 0.89 0.81 1.33
CA LYS A 71 0.44 0.44 2.66
C LYS A 71 0.56 -1.07 2.85
N TYR A 72 0.74 -1.50 4.09
CA TYR A 72 0.84 -2.90 4.47
C TYR A 72 0.07 -3.15 5.76
N LEU A 73 -0.32 -4.40 6.00
CA LEU A 73 -0.98 -4.76 7.26
C LEU A 73 -0.03 -4.51 8.42
N ARG A 74 -0.54 -3.83 9.46
CA ARG A 74 0.27 -3.24 10.53
C ARG A 74 1.18 -4.24 11.24
N ASP A 75 0.70 -5.47 11.44
CA ASP A 75 1.36 -6.50 12.24
C ASP A 75 0.92 -7.91 11.79
N LYS A 76 1.60 -8.94 12.34
CA LYS A 76 1.35 -10.34 12.02
C LYS A 76 -0.04 -10.80 12.46
N GLN A 77 -0.62 -10.20 13.50
CA GLN A 77 -1.97 -10.53 13.98
C GLN A 77 -3.02 -10.09 12.97
N GLN A 78 -2.93 -8.87 12.46
CA GLN A 78 -3.82 -8.34 11.43
C GLN A 78 -3.67 -9.13 10.12
N TYR A 79 -2.44 -9.52 9.79
CA TYR A 79 -2.18 -10.36 8.63
C TYR A 79 -2.77 -11.77 8.76
N ARG A 80 -2.62 -12.45 9.90
CA ARG A 80 -3.31 -13.73 10.17
C ARG A 80 -4.82 -13.57 10.05
N SER A 81 -5.37 -12.51 10.64
CA SER A 81 -6.81 -12.22 10.62
C SER A 81 -7.34 -12.05 9.19
N SER A 82 -6.59 -11.38 8.32
CA SER A 82 -6.92 -11.22 6.89
C SER A 82 -6.84 -12.51 6.05
N ASN A 83 -6.16 -13.55 6.55
CA ASN A 83 -6.00 -14.85 5.89
C ASN A 83 -6.93 -15.94 6.46
N THR A 84 -7.81 -15.61 7.40
CA THR A 84 -8.81 -16.57 7.89
C THR A 84 -9.95 -16.75 6.88
N LYS A 85 -10.60 -17.93 6.91
CA LYS A 85 -11.81 -18.22 6.11
C LYS A 85 -12.99 -17.26 6.37
N TYR A 86 -12.93 -16.48 7.46
CA TYR A 86 -13.96 -15.52 7.85
C TYR A 86 -13.60 -14.07 7.48
N ALA A 87 -12.42 -13.84 6.92
CA ALA A 87 -12.04 -12.51 6.43
C ALA A 87 -13.00 -12.05 5.33
N GLY A 88 -13.38 -10.77 5.35
CA GLY A 88 -14.21 -10.20 4.31
C GLY A 88 -13.60 -10.44 2.93
N ARG A 89 -14.38 -10.95 1.98
CA ARG A 89 -13.87 -11.34 0.65
C ARG A 89 -13.17 -10.21 -0.10
N SER A 90 -13.48 -8.96 0.21
CA SER A 90 -12.89 -7.76 -0.41
C SER A 90 -11.48 -7.43 0.10
N SER A 91 -11.09 -7.90 1.30
CA SER A 91 -9.78 -7.66 1.92
C SER A 91 -8.94 -8.92 2.10
N SER A 92 -9.54 -10.11 1.96
CA SER A 92 -8.85 -11.38 2.18
C SER A 92 -7.65 -11.56 1.25
N GLY A 93 -6.51 -11.93 1.86
CA GLY A 93 -5.24 -12.18 1.18
C GLY A 93 -4.43 -10.94 0.79
N LYS A 94 -5.00 -9.73 0.87
CA LYS A 94 -4.29 -8.47 0.53
C LYS A 94 -3.33 -8.10 1.65
N PHE A 95 -2.04 -8.26 1.40
CA PHE A 95 -1.02 -7.95 2.38
C PHE A 95 -0.48 -6.52 2.20
N ILE A 96 -0.03 -6.20 0.99
CA ILE A 96 0.53 -4.89 0.64
C ILE A 96 -0.27 -4.31 -0.53
N THR A 97 -0.49 -3.00 -0.51
CA THR A 97 -1.08 -2.25 -1.64
C THR A 97 -0.13 -1.14 -2.05
N ILE A 98 0.22 -1.09 -3.33
CA ILE A 98 1.12 -0.10 -3.94
C ILE A 98 0.31 0.77 -4.90
N TYR A 99 0.60 2.07 -4.93
CA TYR A 99 -0.15 3.08 -5.69
C TYR A 99 0.75 3.78 -6.72
N PRO A 100 0.97 3.17 -7.90
CA PRO A 100 1.71 3.80 -8.99
C PRO A 100 1.08 5.13 -9.44
N PHE A 101 1.93 6.08 -9.85
CA PHE A 101 1.50 7.40 -10.31
C PHE A 101 1.26 7.50 -11.84
N SER A 102 1.64 6.47 -12.61
CA SER A 102 1.35 6.33 -14.04
C SER A 102 1.34 4.85 -14.45
N ASP A 103 0.92 4.56 -15.68
CA ASP A 103 0.86 3.19 -16.19
C ASP A 103 2.27 2.67 -16.54
N GLU A 104 3.18 3.54 -16.98
CA GLU A 104 4.60 3.21 -17.15
C GLU A 104 5.27 2.90 -15.80
N HIS A 105 4.88 3.62 -14.74
CA HIS A 105 5.37 3.32 -13.40
C HIS A 105 4.83 1.97 -12.89
N LEU A 106 3.56 1.66 -13.17
CA LEU A 106 2.98 0.36 -12.86
C LEU A 106 3.78 -0.79 -13.51
N GLU A 107 4.08 -0.68 -14.81
CA GLU A 107 4.86 -1.70 -15.54
C GLU A 107 6.24 -1.90 -14.92
N ARG A 108 6.96 -0.79 -14.70
CA ARG A 108 8.31 -0.81 -14.12
C ARG A 108 8.35 -1.40 -12.72
N LEU A 109 7.38 -1.04 -11.87
CA LEU A 109 7.24 -1.63 -10.52
C LEU A 109 6.94 -3.12 -10.60
N THR A 110 6.05 -3.53 -11.51
CA THR A 110 5.68 -4.93 -11.68
C THR A 110 6.88 -5.79 -12.01
N LEU A 111 7.73 -5.35 -12.95
CA LEU A 111 8.94 -6.10 -13.34
C LEU A 111 9.91 -6.25 -12.16
N LYS A 112 10.15 -5.18 -11.39
CA LYS A 112 11.01 -5.23 -10.20
C LYS A 112 10.46 -6.14 -9.10
N LEU A 113 9.14 -6.12 -8.92
CA LEU A 113 8.48 -6.99 -7.97
C LEU A 113 8.55 -8.46 -8.42
N GLU A 114 8.31 -8.75 -9.69
CA GLU A 114 8.42 -10.11 -10.22
C GLU A 114 9.84 -10.66 -10.08
N GLU A 115 10.87 -9.85 -10.30
CA GLU A 115 12.26 -10.26 -10.07
C GLU A 115 12.52 -10.60 -8.58
N ALA A 116 11.96 -9.82 -7.65
CA ALA A 116 12.25 -9.96 -6.22
C ALA A 116 11.42 -11.04 -5.50
N ILE A 117 10.16 -11.20 -5.91
CA ILE A 117 9.16 -12.04 -5.22
C ILE A 117 8.35 -12.94 -6.19
N GLY A 118 8.73 -13.01 -7.46
CA GLY A 118 8.12 -13.93 -8.41
C GLY A 118 8.19 -15.38 -7.93
N GLY A 119 7.07 -16.10 -8.03
CA GLY A 119 6.95 -17.49 -7.58
C GLY A 119 6.83 -17.70 -6.06
N GLU A 120 6.97 -16.66 -5.24
CA GLU A 120 6.71 -16.75 -3.81
C GLU A 120 5.24 -17.17 -3.53
N PRO A 121 4.99 -18.05 -2.54
CA PRO A 121 3.65 -18.50 -2.23
C PRO A 121 2.79 -17.39 -1.60
N GLY A 122 1.49 -17.43 -1.87
CA GLY A 122 0.50 -16.56 -1.26
C GLY A 122 -0.93 -16.95 -1.69
N PRO A 123 -1.97 -16.50 -0.95
CA PRO A 123 -3.35 -16.74 -1.33
C PRO A 123 -3.69 -16.04 -2.64
N TYR A 124 -4.65 -16.61 -3.36
CA TYR A 124 -5.20 -16.00 -4.57
C TYR A 124 -6.25 -14.94 -4.21
N ILE A 125 -6.15 -13.74 -4.78
CA ILE A 125 -7.20 -12.71 -4.63
C ILE A 125 -8.22 -12.88 -5.76
N LEU A 126 -9.41 -13.38 -5.42
CA LEU A 126 -10.47 -13.66 -6.41
C LEU A 126 -10.94 -12.41 -7.18
N SER A 127 -10.84 -11.23 -6.57
CA SER A 127 -11.39 -10.00 -7.14
C SER A 127 -10.44 -9.26 -8.09
N ASP A 128 -9.19 -9.70 -8.20
CA ASP A 128 -8.10 -8.94 -8.81
C ASP A 128 -7.43 -9.75 -9.93
N LEU A 129 -6.78 -9.06 -10.88
CA LEU A 129 -6.09 -9.70 -12.01
C LEU A 129 -4.71 -10.17 -11.57
N ARG A 130 -4.40 -11.46 -11.70
CA ARG A 130 -3.09 -11.99 -11.32
C ARG A 130 -2.04 -11.71 -12.40
N TYR A 131 -0.85 -11.29 -11.97
CA TYR A 131 0.34 -11.24 -12.81
C TYR A 131 1.10 -12.57 -12.70
N ASN A 132 1.25 -13.28 -13.82
CA ASN A 132 1.89 -14.60 -13.89
C ASN A 132 1.37 -15.57 -12.82
N ASN A 133 2.28 -16.39 -12.28
CA ASN A 133 2.01 -17.38 -11.22
C ASN A 133 2.50 -16.91 -9.84
N GLY A 134 2.85 -15.63 -9.69
CA GLY A 134 3.40 -15.06 -8.46
C GLY A 134 2.35 -14.46 -7.53
N PRO A 135 2.79 -13.76 -6.46
CA PRO A 135 1.94 -13.12 -5.46
C PRO A 135 1.44 -11.73 -5.88
N ILE A 136 1.56 -11.35 -7.15
CA ILE A 136 1.30 -9.99 -7.65
C ILE A 136 -0.07 -9.94 -8.35
N PHE A 137 -0.89 -8.95 -7.97
CA PHE A 137 -2.24 -8.76 -8.50
C PHE A 137 -2.50 -7.28 -8.83
N PHE A 138 -3.43 -7.02 -9.75
CA PHE A 138 -3.84 -5.68 -10.15
C PHE A 138 -5.32 -5.44 -9.93
N ARG A 139 -5.64 -4.21 -9.53
CA ARG A 139 -7.01 -3.72 -9.45
C ARG A 139 -7.09 -2.28 -9.90
N TYR A 140 -8.00 -1.99 -10.83
CA TYR A 140 -8.36 -0.63 -11.18
C TYR A 140 -9.39 -0.08 -10.19
N GLY A 141 -9.23 1.16 -9.74
CA GLY A 141 -10.26 1.81 -8.94
C GLY A 141 -9.84 3.17 -8.41
N ALA A 142 -10.80 3.83 -7.76
CA ALA A 142 -10.56 5.09 -7.10
C ALA A 142 -9.47 4.97 -6.03
N PHE A 143 -8.58 5.94 -5.98
CA PHE A 143 -7.65 6.15 -4.88
C PHE A 143 -8.43 6.98 -3.86
N VAL A 144 -9.58 6.44 -3.43
CA VAL A 144 -10.41 7.07 -2.40
C VAL A 144 -9.48 7.36 -1.25
N SER A 145 -9.38 8.65 -0.90
CA SER A 145 -8.56 9.23 0.16
C SER A 145 -8.18 8.14 1.13
N ILE A 146 -6.92 7.72 1.07
CA ILE A 146 -6.34 6.82 2.05
C ILE A 146 -6.87 7.29 3.40
N GLU A 147 -7.71 6.48 4.06
CA GLU A 147 -8.37 6.85 5.31
C GLU A 147 -7.30 7.03 6.39
N MET A 148 -6.67 8.20 6.35
CA MET A 148 -5.88 8.79 7.40
C MET A 148 -6.90 9.51 8.25
N SER A 149 -7.41 8.85 9.30
CA SER A 149 -8.12 9.59 10.34
C SER A 149 -7.12 10.55 10.97
N ASP A 150 -7.43 11.84 10.84
CA ASP A 150 -6.94 13.01 11.57
C ASP A 150 -5.41 13.22 11.62
N SER A 151 -4.91 13.99 10.63
CA SER A 151 -4.11 15.22 10.84
C SER A 151 -3.15 15.59 9.70
N VAL A 152 -3.18 14.91 8.54
CA VAL A 152 -2.37 15.32 7.36
C VAL A 152 -3.22 15.42 6.10
N LEU A 153 -4.31 16.17 6.17
CA LEU A 153 -5.23 16.41 5.05
C LEU A 153 -5.01 17.76 4.33
N VAL A 154 -4.09 18.60 4.82
CA VAL A 154 -4.03 20.00 4.37
C VAL A 154 -3.34 20.15 3.01
N VAL A 155 -2.35 19.34 2.66
CA VAL A 155 -1.50 19.65 1.48
C VAL A 155 -2.11 19.14 0.16
N VAL A 156 -2.65 17.91 0.11
CA VAL A 156 -3.19 17.32 -1.13
C VAL A 156 -4.55 17.91 -1.52
N GLY A 157 -5.38 18.25 -0.53
CA GLY A 157 -6.68 18.88 -0.76
C GLY A 157 -6.59 20.33 -1.22
N LEU A 158 -5.64 21.11 -0.68
CA LEU A 158 -5.44 22.52 -1.07
C LEU A 158 -4.76 22.66 -2.43
N TYR A 159 -3.77 21.82 -2.74
CA TYR A 159 -3.07 21.88 -4.04
C TYR A 159 -4.00 21.62 -5.22
N ASN A 160 -4.90 20.63 -5.11
CA ASN A 160 -5.88 20.36 -6.16
C ASN A 160 -6.95 21.45 -6.29
N ARG A 161 -7.33 22.10 -5.18
CA ARG A 161 -8.30 23.22 -5.16
C ARG A 161 -7.72 24.51 -5.74
N MET A 162 -6.42 24.75 -5.55
CA MET A 162 -5.71 25.87 -6.18
C MET A 162 -5.55 25.71 -7.69
N ARG A 163 -5.61 24.47 -8.22
CA ARG A 163 -5.49 24.18 -9.65
C ARG A 163 -6.83 24.14 -10.40
N SER A 164 -7.96 23.94 -9.70
CA SER A 164 -9.30 23.94 -10.29
C SER A 164 -9.92 25.34 -10.48
N GLY A 165 -9.28 26.40 -9.97
CA GLY A 165 -9.77 27.78 -10.16
C GLY A 165 -10.98 28.15 -9.29
N ASP A 166 -11.35 27.31 -8.32
CA ASP A 166 -12.46 27.60 -7.42
C ASP A 166 -12.06 28.70 -6.44
N THR A 167 -12.45 29.93 -6.78
CA THR A 167 -12.22 31.12 -5.96
C THR A 167 -13.05 31.01 -4.69
N LEU A 168 -12.39 31.16 -3.53
CA LEU A 168 -13.05 31.12 -2.23
C LEU A 168 -14.11 32.21 -2.13
N ILE A 169 -15.37 31.81 -1.99
CA ILE A 169 -16.38 32.65 -1.33
C ILE A 169 -15.96 32.71 0.14
N SER A 170 -15.48 33.87 0.56
CA SER A 170 -15.23 34.17 1.97
C SER A 170 -16.55 34.28 2.72
N VAL A 171 -16.71 33.53 3.81
CA VAL A 171 -17.63 33.94 4.89
C VAL A 171 -17.35 33.10 6.15
N PRO A 172 -17.64 33.63 7.34
CA PRO A 172 -17.10 34.82 8.00
C PRO A 172 -16.18 34.48 9.19
#